data_AF-A0A7X7DAS0-F1
#
_entry.id   AF-A0A7X7DAS0-F1
#
_cell.length_a   1.000
_cell.length_b   1.000
_cell.length_c   1.000
_cell.angle_alpha   90.00
_cell.angle_beta   90.00
_cell.angle_gamma   90.00
#
_symmetry.space_group_name_H-M   'P 1'
#
loop_
_entity.id
_entity.type
_entity.pdbx_description
1 polymer ?
#
loop_
_entity_poly.entity_id
_entity_poly.type
_entity_poly.pdbx_seq_one_letter_code
_entity_poly.pdbx_strand_id
1 'polypeptide(L)'
;MTTPPLSPSPSASTPHSAPSPRRLPLPALIAPAAASTVLALAPVRRPFVAATVGWALSMPAIEMPVHVGASVGAVVASRWARREGCCGCRRGSRRGSRRGASDVAGTILAALTCAGLGVLVARQFAAAPVLERALAEVRGEVPDTTTTTPPRSPSGGEAGPAARPGLAARPGRVAPSGRRAAMGPGQWAAVMLAPWPGVPRGVRARRGLAYGPDPVANRFDLYVRTDAARSGTGTGLGSGSGTESDSNSGPVRGVLVHIHGGHFRAGGPSRESRAMLFDHAARGWAAISTSYHLSPTPEAGFPQHLVDIKQLLRWIYVEGPAHGIPAGTPIVVAGSSAGAHIAMMTALTAGNPAYQPGFEEVDTRIAGVVGLYGYYGRLGAATKDISDPGRLPATSAPPAAIIHGTLDTYTPVRGSRRLVDRLRAGSPNPVMYAELPGAQHGFDAVRTPRYLAVSRAVAEFTEWVISRPSSPPASTRH
;
A
#
# COMPACT_ATOMS: atom_id res chain seq x y z
N MET A 1 -14.89 67.00 -66.31
CA MET A 1 -13.81 66.34 -65.53
C MET A 1 -13.80 66.95 -64.14
N THR A 2 -14.52 66.33 -63.22
CA THR A 2 -14.73 66.79 -61.85
C THR A 2 -13.83 65.98 -60.92
N THR A 3 -12.94 66.67 -60.21
CA THR A 3 -12.08 66.12 -59.15
C THR A 3 -12.92 65.72 -57.93
N PRO A 4 -12.73 64.53 -57.33
CA PRO A 4 -13.36 64.19 -56.06
C PRO A 4 -12.56 64.77 -54.87
N PRO A 5 -13.21 65.04 -53.72
CA PRO A 5 -12.56 65.64 -52.55
C PRO A 5 -11.83 64.61 -51.67
N LEU A 6 -10.86 65.11 -50.91
CA LEU A 6 -10.03 64.41 -49.94
C LEU A 6 -10.84 63.59 -48.91
N SER A 7 -10.37 62.36 -48.64
CA SER A 7 -10.86 61.48 -47.58
C SER A 7 -10.54 62.03 -46.17
N PRO A 8 -11.45 61.94 -45.19
CA PRO A 8 -11.12 62.24 -43.80
C PRO A 8 -10.40 61.06 -43.14
N SER A 9 -9.40 61.37 -42.31
CA SER A 9 -8.63 60.41 -41.51
C SER A 9 -9.52 59.59 -40.55
N PRO A 10 -9.21 58.31 -40.28
CA PRO A 10 -10.00 57.52 -39.34
C PRO A 10 -9.76 57.97 -37.90
N SER A 11 -10.85 58.29 -37.21
CA SER A 11 -10.90 58.52 -35.78
C SER A 11 -10.37 57.31 -35.00
N ALA A 12 -9.46 57.55 -34.05
CA ALA A 12 -8.93 56.54 -33.15
C ALA A 12 -10.07 55.81 -32.41
N SER A 13 -10.20 54.51 -32.66
CA SER A 13 -11.09 53.63 -31.92
C SER A 13 -10.55 53.41 -30.51
N THR A 14 -11.41 53.67 -29.53
CA THR A 14 -11.20 53.31 -28.11
C THR A 14 -10.93 51.82 -27.96
N PRO A 15 -9.93 51.39 -27.15
CA PRO A 15 -9.69 49.97 -26.93
C PRO A 15 -10.84 49.38 -26.10
N HIS A 16 -11.58 48.44 -26.69
CA HIS A 16 -12.51 47.59 -25.96
C HIS A 16 -11.75 46.87 -24.85
N SER A 17 -12.07 47.20 -23.59
CA SER A 17 -11.57 46.49 -22.42
C SER A 17 -12.07 45.05 -22.45
N ALA A 18 -11.16 44.09 -22.62
CA ALA A 18 -11.49 42.68 -22.51
C ALA A 18 -12.12 42.38 -21.13
N PRO A 19 -13.21 41.60 -21.03
CA PRO A 19 -13.82 41.27 -19.76
C PRO A 19 -12.80 40.52 -18.89
N SER A 20 -12.48 41.09 -17.72
CA SER A 20 -11.63 40.43 -16.73
C SER A 20 -12.21 39.05 -16.39
N PRO A 21 -11.42 37.97 -16.36
CA PRO A 21 -11.93 36.64 -16.08
C PRO A 21 -12.65 36.63 -14.73
N ARG A 22 -13.91 36.18 -14.71
CA ARG A 22 -14.71 36.06 -13.48
C ARG A 22 -13.98 35.14 -12.51
N ARG A 23 -13.47 35.71 -11.41
CA ARG A 23 -12.78 34.95 -10.37
C ARG A 23 -13.79 34.11 -9.60
N LEU A 24 -13.52 32.81 -9.46
CA LEU A 24 -14.35 31.90 -8.68
C LEU A 24 -14.46 32.34 -7.22
N PRO A 25 -15.63 32.15 -6.56
CA PRO A 25 -15.78 32.42 -5.13
C PRO A 25 -15.01 31.39 -4.28
N LEU A 26 -14.63 31.75 -3.04
CA LEU A 26 -13.83 30.89 -2.16
C LEU A 26 -14.46 29.49 -1.94
N PRO A 27 -15.78 29.34 -1.70
CA PRO A 27 -16.42 28.02 -1.61
C PRO A 27 -16.16 27.13 -2.83
N ALA A 28 -16.23 27.68 -4.05
CA ALA A 28 -16.00 26.93 -5.27
C ALA A 28 -14.55 26.43 -5.39
N LEU A 29 -13.58 27.18 -4.85
CA LEU A 29 -12.17 26.76 -4.80
C LEU A 29 -11.91 25.66 -3.78
N ILE A 30 -12.67 25.62 -2.67
CA ILE A 30 -12.50 24.63 -1.60
C ILE A 30 -13.32 23.35 -1.86
N ALA A 31 -14.42 23.44 -2.62
CA ALA A 31 -15.35 22.35 -2.87
C ALA A 31 -14.69 21.01 -3.28
N PRO A 32 -13.67 20.96 -4.17
CA PRO A 32 -13.01 19.70 -4.52
C PRO A 32 -12.34 19.01 -3.32
N ALA A 33 -11.62 19.77 -2.48
CA ALA A 33 -10.96 19.24 -1.28
C ALA A 33 -11.99 18.81 -0.22
N ALA A 34 -13.07 19.57 -0.07
CA ALA A 34 -14.17 19.22 0.83
C ALA A 34 -14.86 17.93 0.39
N ALA A 35 -15.20 17.79 -0.89
CA ALA A 35 -15.81 16.58 -1.44
C ALA A 35 -14.91 15.36 -1.28
N SER A 36 -13.61 15.49 -1.59
CA SER A 36 -12.62 14.43 -1.39
C SER A 36 -12.55 14.00 0.09
N THR A 37 -12.56 14.96 1.02
CA THR A 37 -12.51 14.70 2.47
C THR A 37 -13.78 14.01 2.98
N VAL A 38 -14.97 14.44 2.52
CA VAL A 38 -16.23 13.79 2.89
C VAL A 38 -16.27 12.35 2.40
N LEU A 39 -15.90 12.10 1.13
CA LEU A 39 -15.84 10.75 0.58
C LEU A 39 -14.80 9.86 1.28
N ALA A 40 -13.70 10.44 1.77
CA ALA A 40 -12.70 9.72 2.56
C ALA A 40 -13.21 9.36 3.98
N LEU A 41 -14.01 10.22 4.60
CA LEU A 41 -14.59 9.98 5.92
C LEU A 41 -15.75 9.00 5.87
N ALA A 42 -16.61 9.12 4.85
CA ALA A 42 -17.83 8.35 4.63
C ALA A 42 -17.84 7.78 3.20
N PRO A 43 -17.11 6.68 2.95
CA PRO A 43 -16.95 6.15 1.60
C PRO A 43 -18.23 5.50 1.07
N VAL A 44 -18.51 5.75 -0.21
CA VAL A 44 -19.62 5.10 -0.94
C VAL A 44 -19.25 3.65 -1.19
N ARG A 45 -20.11 2.72 -0.75
CA ARG A 45 -19.84 1.28 -0.84
C ARG A 45 -20.56 0.58 -1.98
N ARG A 46 -21.69 1.12 -2.44
CA ARG A 46 -22.54 0.53 -3.48
C ARG A 46 -23.34 1.59 -4.25
N PRO A 47 -23.75 1.31 -5.50
CA PRO A 47 -23.34 0.18 -6.34
C PRO A 47 -21.85 0.27 -6.73
N PHE A 48 -21.28 -0.79 -7.31
CA PHE A 48 -19.83 -0.90 -7.57
C PHE A 48 -19.26 0.31 -8.33
N VAL A 49 -19.97 0.80 -9.36
CA VAL A 49 -19.53 1.98 -10.14
C VAL A 49 -19.40 3.22 -9.25
N ALA A 50 -20.38 3.47 -8.38
CA ALA A 50 -20.35 4.60 -7.45
C ALA A 50 -19.24 4.44 -6.39
N ALA A 51 -18.98 3.20 -5.95
CA ALA A 51 -17.88 2.90 -5.05
C ALA A 51 -16.51 3.18 -5.70
N THR A 52 -16.33 2.80 -6.97
CA THR A 52 -15.10 3.07 -7.73
C THR A 52 -14.87 4.57 -7.93
N VAL A 53 -15.91 5.32 -8.32
CA VAL A 53 -15.80 6.77 -8.47
C VAL A 53 -15.52 7.45 -7.13
N GLY A 54 -16.24 7.06 -6.07
CA GLY A 54 -16.03 7.59 -4.72
C GLY A 54 -14.63 7.29 -4.18
N TRP A 55 -14.09 6.10 -4.43
CA TRP A 55 -12.71 5.73 -4.13
C TRP A 55 -11.72 6.63 -4.86
N ALA A 56 -11.85 6.78 -6.18
CA ALA A 56 -10.95 7.61 -6.97
C ALA A 56 -10.94 9.08 -6.51
N LEU A 57 -12.12 9.64 -6.18
CA LEU A 57 -12.25 11.02 -5.73
C LEU A 57 -11.77 11.24 -4.28
N SER A 58 -11.79 10.22 -3.44
CA SER A 58 -11.33 10.33 -2.04
C SER A 58 -9.83 10.11 -1.87
N MET A 59 -9.15 9.50 -2.84
CA MET A 59 -7.73 9.16 -2.79
C MET A 59 -6.80 10.29 -2.32
N PRO A 60 -6.90 11.52 -2.85
CA PRO A 60 -6.06 12.63 -2.39
C PRO A 60 -6.20 12.92 -0.89
N ALA A 61 -7.43 12.94 -0.36
CA ALA A 61 -7.65 13.18 1.06
C ALA A 61 -7.24 11.98 1.94
N ILE A 62 -7.39 10.75 1.44
CA ILE A 62 -7.01 9.54 2.18
C ILE A 62 -5.49 9.47 2.35
N GLU A 63 -4.74 9.55 1.24
CA GLU A 63 -3.31 9.26 1.24
C GLU A 63 -2.42 10.50 1.32
N MET A 64 -2.94 11.69 1.00
CA MET A 64 -2.21 12.96 1.12
C MET A 64 -2.96 14.02 1.94
N PRO A 65 -3.51 13.69 3.12
CA PRO A 65 -4.35 14.63 3.87
C PRO A 65 -3.62 15.92 4.26
N VAL A 66 -2.30 15.85 4.50
CA VAL A 66 -1.50 17.02 4.85
C VAL A 66 -1.27 17.93 3.65
N HIS A 67 -1.02 17.38 2.46
CA HIS A 67 -0.90 18.16 1.22
C HIS A 67 -2.21 18.83 0.84
N VAL A 68 -3.33 18.12 0.98
CA VAL A 68 -4.67 18.68 0.75
C VAL A 68 -4.92 19.82 1.76
N GLY A 69 -4.60 19.63 3.03
CA GLY A 69 -4.75 20.65 4.07
C GLY A 69 -3.89 21.89 3.83
N ALA A 70 -2.63 21.70 3.44
CA ALA A 70 -1.72 22.79 3.07
C ALA A 70 -2.24 23.58 1.86
N SER A 71 -2.79 22.89 0.87
CA SER A 71 -3.39 23.51 -0.32
C SER A 71 -4.62 24.35 0.03
N VAL A 72 -5.52 23.82 0.86
CA VAL A 72 -6.68 24.55 1.40
C VAL A 72 -6.23 25.79 2.17
N GLY A 73 -5.24 25.65 3.06
CA GLY A 73 -4.67 26.76 3.82
C GLY A 73 -4.08 27.85 2.93
N ALA A 74 -3.30 27.47 1.92
CA ALA A 74 -2.69 28.42 0.97
C ALA A 74 -3.75 29.18 0.15
N VAL A 75 -4.82 28.52 -0.27
CA VAL A 75 -5.94 29.16 -1.00
C VAL A 75 -6.65 30.18 -0.10
N VAL A 76 -6.94 29.83 1.15
CA VAL A 76 -7.58 30.73 2.13
C VAL A 76 -6.67 31.92 2.45
N ALA A 77 -5.40 31.66 2.78
CA ALA A 77 -4.42 32.71 3.11
C ALA A 77 -4.23 33.68 1.93
N SER A 78 -4.08 33.17 0.71
CA SER A 78 -3.96 33.99 -0.49
C SER A 78 -5.19 34.87 -0.72
N ARG A 79 -6.40 34.37 -0.38
CA ARG A 79 -7.64 35.15 -0.48
C ARG A 79 -7.74 36.24 0.57
N TRP A 80 -7.21 36.01 1.77
CA TRP A 80 -7.18 37.01 2.83
C TRP A 80 -6.12 38.08 2.57
N ALA A 81 -4.89 37.69 2.20
CA ALA A 81 -3.79 38.63 1.92
C ALA A 81 -4.13 39.63 0.80
N ARG A 82 -4.81 39.18 -0.26
CA ARG A 82 -5.26 40.07 -1.35
C ARG A 82 -6.30 41.11 -0.91
N ARG A 83 -7.01 40.89 0.19
CA ARG A 83 -7.94 41.89 0.74
C ARG A 83 -7.23 42.97 1.50
N GLU A 84 -6.24 42.59 2.30
CA GLU A 84 -5.41 43.53 3.06
C GLU A 84 -4.55 44.38 2.12
N GLY A 85 -4.02 43.79 1.03
CA GLY A 85 -3.30 44.53 -0.02
C GLY A 85 -4.15 45.52 -0.81
N CYS A 86 -5.47 45.30 -0.92
CA CYS A 86 -6.40 46.28 -1.51
C CYS A 86 -6.66 47.50 -0.59
N CYS A 87 -6.33 47.41 0.70
CA CYS A 87 -6.44 48.53 1.63
C CYS A 87 -5.29 49.55 1.51
N GLY A 88 -4.21 49.22 0.80
CA GLY A 88 -3.04 50.10 0.61
C GLY A 88 -3.23 51.26 -0.38
N CYS A 89 -4.24 51.22 -1.25
CA CYS A 89 -4.41 52.23 -2.32
C CYS A 89 -5.62 53.16 -2.19
N ARG A 90 -6.35 53.18 -1.07
CA ARG A 90 -7.41 54.17 -0.83
C ARG A 90 -7.44 54.66 0.62
N ARG A 91 -6.61 55.66 0.93
CA ARG A 91 -6.92 56.62 2.00
C ARG A 91 -8.16 57.39 1.58
N GLY A 92 -9.31 57.05 2.14
CA GLY A 92 -10.54 57.83 1.96
C GLY A 92 -11.81 57.00 1.75
N SER A 93 -12.14 56.11 2.68
CA SER A 93 -13.51 55.64 2.89
C SER A 93 -13.54 54.73 4.11
N ARG A 94 -13.94 55.28 5.27
CA ARG A 94 -14.41 54.50 6.42
C ARG A 94 -15.72 53.78 6.01
N ARG A 95 -15.60 52.64 5.32
CA ARG A 95 -16.65 51.62 5.28
C ARG A 95 -16.03 50.35 5.82
N GLY A 96 -16.48 49.97 7.01
CA GLY A 96 -16.06 48.75 7.68
C GLY A 96 -16.12 47.56 6.73
N SER A 97 -15.01 46.83 6.68
CA SER A 97 -14.83 45.56 5.98
C SER A 97 -15.86 44.53 6.49
N ARG A 98 -17.08 44.56 5.94
CA ARG A 98 -18.01 43.43 6.09
C ARG A 98 -17.47 42.30 5.23
N ARG A 99 -17.03 41.21 5.86
CA ARG A 99 -16.74 39.95 5.16
C ARG A 99 -17.96 39.60 4.31
N GLY A 100 -17.79 39.42 3.01
CA GLY A 100 -18.87 38.94 2.15
C GLY A 100 -19.34 37.57 2.63
N ALA A 101 -20.65 37.31 2.59
CA ALA A 101 -21.24 36.04 3.05
C ALA A 101 -20.57 34.81 2.38
N SER A 102 -20.16 34.95 1.11
CA SER A 102 -19.42 33.91 0.38
C SER A 102 -18.07 33.56 1.00
N ASP A 103 -17.33 34.51 1.57
CA ASP A 103 -16.04 34.23 2.19
C ASP A 103 -16.18 33.63 3.58
N VAL A 104 -17.21 34.04 4.31
CA VAL A 104 -17.56 33.40 5.59
C VAL A 104 -17.89 31.93 5.34
N ALA A 105 -18.77 31.66 4.38
CA ALA A 105 -19.09 30.29 3.97
C ALA A 105 -17.84 29.50 3.51
N GLY A 106 -16.98 30.12 2.69
CA GLY A 106 -15.75 29.48 2.21
C GLY A 106 -14.75 29.19 3.33
N THR A 107 -14.64 30.08 4.31
CA THR A 107 -13.78 29.89 5.50
C THR A 107 -14.31 28.78 6.40
N ILE A 108 -15.63 28.73 6.63
CA ILE A 108 -16.27 27.64 7.39
C ILE A 108 -16.03 26.29 6.69
N LEU A 109 -16.25 26.23 5.38
CA LEU A 109 -16.00 25.02 4.60
C LEU A 109 -14.53 24.57 4.68
N ALA A 110 -13.59 25.51 4.61
CA ALA A 110 -12.17 25.22 4.76
C ALA A 110 -11.84 24.67 6.17
N ALA A 111 -12.40 25.28 7.22
CA ALA A 111 -12.20 24.82 8.60
C ALA A 111 -12.74 23.39 8.82
N LEU A 112 -13.95 23.11 8.33
CA LEU A 112 -14.55 21.77 8.37
C LEU A 112 -13.71 20.75 7.57
N THR A 113 -13.20 21.15 6.41
CA THR A 113 -12.31 20.31 5.60
C THR A 113 -11.04 19.98 6.38
N CYS A 114 -10.37 20.96 6.98
CA CYS A 114 -9.17 20.75 7.80
C CYS A 114 -9.44 19.85 9.01
N ALA A 115 -10.59 20.01 9.69
CA ALA A 115 -10.98 19.14 10.80
C ALA A 115 -11.14 17.68 10.32
N GLY A 116 -11.80 17.46 9.18
CA GLY A 116 -11.94 16.16 8.55
C GLY A 116 -10.59 15.53 8.17
N LEU A 117 -9.69 16.32 7.57
CA LEU A 117 -8.33 15.89 7.25
C LEU A 117 -7.53 15.50 8.50
N GLY A 118 -7.74 16.19 9.63
CA GLY A 118 -7.14 15.83 10.92
C GLY A 118 -7.54 14.41 11.38
N VAL A 119 -8.81 14.04 11.18
CA VAL A 119 -9.27 12.66 11.43
C VAL A 119 -8.59 11.66 10.49
N LEU A 120 -8.41 12.01 9.21
CA LEU A 120 -7.71 11.14 8.25
C LEU A 120 -6.23 10.96 8.60
N VAL A 121 -5.55 12.02 9.07
CA VAL A 121 -4.18 11.92 9.60
C VAL A 121 -4.13 10.99 10.82
N ALA A 122 -5.08 11.10 11.76
CA ALA A 122 -5.13 10.17 12.90
C ALA A 122 -5.29 8.70 12.46
N ARG A 123 -6.12 8.43 11.43
CA ARG A 123 -6.27 7.10 10.82
C ARG A 123 -4.98 6.59 10.16
N GLN A 124 -4.08 7.46 9.71
CA GLN A 124 -2.77 7.03 9.16
C GLN A 124 -1.90 6.42 10.27
N PHE A 125 -1.88 7.03 11.46
CA PHE A 125 -1.08 6.55 12.60
C PHE A 125 -1.70 5.39 13.37
N ALA A 126 -3.01 5.18 13.24
CA ALA A 126 -3.71 4.05 13.85
C ALA A 126 -3.28 2.68 13.29
N ALA A 127 -2.55 2.64 12.16
CA ALA A 127 -2.09 1.41 11.53
C ALA A 127 -0.96 0.71 12.32
N ALA A 128 0.01 1.47 12.85
CA ALA A 128 1.19 0.89 13.48
C ALA A 128 0.86 -0.03 14.69
N PRO A 129 0.01 0.38 15.66
CA PRO A 129 -0.32 -0.49 16.80
C PRO A 129 -1.08 -1.77 16.44
N VAL A 130 -1.78 -1.79 15.30
CA VAL A 130 -2.46 -3.01 14.82
C VAL A 130 -1.44 -3.96 14.21
N LEU A 131 -0.51 -3.43 13.41
CA LEU A 131 0.57 -4.21 12.79
C LEU A 131 1.53 -4.78 13.83
N GLU A 132 1.93 -3.98 14.82
CA GLU A 132 2.80 -4.41 15.92
C GLU A 132 2.18 -5.57 16.70
N ARG A 133 0.87 -5.50 17.02
CA ARG A 133 0.15 -6.59 17.68
C ARG A 133 0.08 -7.85 16.82
N ALA A 134 -0.29 -7.71 15.54
CA ALA A 134 -0.38 -8.84 14.63
C ALA A 134 0.98 -9.56 14.46
N LEU A 135 2.07 -8.81 14.47
CA LEU A 135 3.43 -9.36 14.38
C LEU A 135 3.85 -10.04 15.69
N ALA A 136 3.53 -9.44 16.84
CA ALA A 136 3.80 -10.04 18.15
C ALA A 136 3.05 -11.37 18.35
N GLU A 137 1.80 -11.48 17.87
CA GLU A 137 1.04 -12.74 17.85
C GLU A 137 1.79 -13.83 17.09
N VAL A 138 2.32 -13.53 15.90
CA VAL A 138 3.07 -14.50 15.08
C VAL A 138 4.40 -14.90 15.72
N ARG A 139 5.03 -14.00 16.49
CA ARG A 139 6.26 -14.29 17.23
C ARG A 139 6.05 -15.04 18.54
N GLY A 140 4.80 -15.25 18.96
CA GLY A 140 4.48 -15.87 20.26
C GLY A 140 4.77 -14.94 21.46
N GLU A 141 4.84 -13.63 21.24
CA GLU A 141 5.14 -12.62 22.27
C GLU A 141 3.89 -12.20 23.07
N VAL A 142 2.69 -12.58 22.62
CA VAL A 142 1.42 -12.30 23.30
C VAL A 142 0.91 -13.58 23.97
N PRO A 143 0.62 -13.56 25.30
CA PRO A 143 0.02 -14.71 25.97
C PRO A 143 -1.31 -15.09 25.32
N ASP A 144 -1.53 -16.40 25.11
CA ASP A 144 -2.72 -16.94 24.45
C ASP A 144 -3.99 -16.60 25.27
N THR A 145 -4.69 -15.54 24.89
CA THR A 145 -5.99 -15.16 25.50
C THR A 145 -7.17 -15.81 24.79
N THR A 146 -6.94 -16.80 23.91
CA THR A 146 -7.99 -17.35 23.03
C THR A 146 -8.42 -18.79 23.35
N THR A 147 -7.89 -19.43 24.39
CA THR A 147 -8.44 -20.69 24.90
C THR A 147 -9.65 -20.45 25.82
N THR A 148 -10.73 -19.87 25.30
CA THR A 148 -12.03 -19.96 25.98
C THR A 148 -12.56 -21.38 25.76
N THR A 149 -12.27 -22.28 26.69
CA THR A 149 -12.94 -23.58 26.81
C THR A 149 -14.46 -23.33 26.77
N PRO A 150 -15.24 -24.00 25.90
CA PRO A 150 -16.69 -23.88 25.96
C PRO A 150 -17.17 -24.41 27.32
N PRO A 151 -18.11 -23.75 28.00
CA PRO A 151 -18.63 -24.27 29.25
C PRO A 151 -19.31 -25.61 28.98
N ARG A 152 -18.86 -26.65 29.66
CA ARG A 152 -19.59 -27.92 29.78
C ARG A 152 -21.01 -27.61 30.24
N SER A 153 -22.00 -28.11 29.50
CA SER A 153 -23.41 -28.12 29.91
C SER A 153 -23.55 -28.75 31.29
N PRO A 154 -24.14 -28.09 32.30
CA PRO A 154 -24.49 -28.75 33.53
C PRO A 154 -25.87 -29.42 33.37
N SER A 155 -25.88 -30.75 33.43
CA SER A 155 -27.04 -31.54 33.80
C SER A 155 -27.48 -31.19 35.22
N GLY A 156 -28.77 -30.91 35.39
CA GLY A 156 -29.63 -31.05 36.58
C GLY A 156 -29.09 -30.79 37.99
N GLY A 157 -29.78 -29.92 38.75
CA GLY A 157 -29.76 -29.94 40.21
C GLY A 157 -29.92 -28.59 40.91
N GLU A 158 -31.15 -28.32 41.35
CA GLU A 158 -31.60 -27.52 42.51
C GLU A 158 -31.18 -26.05 42.72
N ALA A 159 -32.19 -25.27 43.12
CA ALA A 159 -32.17 -23.85 43.38
C ALA A 159 -31.78 -23.51 44.84
N GLY A 160 -30.96 -22.47 45.01
CA GLY A 160 -30.63 -21.83 46.30
C GLY A 160 -30.21 -20.36 46.09
N PRO A 161 -30.37 -19.47 47.09
CA PRO A 161 -30.72 -18.06 46.83
C PRO A 161 -29.53 -17.13 46.52
N ALA A 162 -29.88 -16.04 45.83
CA ALA A 162 -29.01 -15.06 45.20
C ALA A 162 -28.05 -14.33 46.16
N ALA A 163 -26.75 -14.38 45.83
CA ALA A 163 -25.72 -13.48 46.35
C ALA A 163 -25.39 -12.38 45.34
N ARG A 164 -25.25 -11.15 45.84
CA ARG A 164 -24.99 -9.90 45.07
C ARG A 164 -23.69 -9.98 44.24
N PRO A 165 -23.62 -9.36 43.04
CA PRO A 165 -22.41 -9.38 42.24
C PRO A 165 -21.33 -8.45 42.82
N GLY A 166 -20.21 -9.04 43.21
CA GLY A 166 -18.97 -8.34 43.55
C GLY A 166 -18.31 -7.75 42.31
N LEU A 167 -17.76 -6.55 42.50
CA LEU A 167 -17.03 -5.70 41.57
C LEU A 167 -16.07 -6.49 40.65
N ALA A 168 -16.38 -6.55 39.35
CA ALA A 168 -15.49 -7.13 38.35
C ALA A 168 -14.16 -6.37 38.29
N ALA A 169 -13.06 -7.10 38.53
CA ALA A 169 -11.70 -6.59 38.39
C ALA A 169 -11.45 -6.14 36.94
N ARG A 170 -10.96 -4.91 36.78
CA ARG A 170 -10.53 -4.36 35.49
C ARG A 170 -9.42 -5.23 34.89
N PRO A 171 -9.47 -5.58 33.59
CA PRO A 171 -8.34 -6.24 32.94
C PRO A 171 -7.13 -5.30 32.97
N GLY A 172 -5.99 -5.83 33.43
CA GLY A 172 -4.74 -5.11 33.56
C GLY A 172 -4.31 -4.48 32.24
N ARG A 173 -3.99 -3.18 32.28
CA ARG A 173 -3.27 -2.51 31.20
C ARG A 173 -1.92 -3.19 31.05
N VAL A 174 -1.74 -3.97 30.00
CA VAL A 174 -0.41 -4.24 29.46
C VAL A 174 0.14 -2.90 29.00
N ALA A 175 1.13 -2.37 29.72
CA ALA A 175 1.85 -1.19 29.29
C ALA A 175 2.60 -1.56 28.00
N PRO A 176 2.45 -0.81 26.90
CA PRO A 176 3.20 -1.09 25.67
C PRO A 176 4.69 -0.86 25.97
N SER A 177 5.44 -1.95 26.11
CA SER A 177 6.90 -1.95 26.15
C SER A 177 7.41 -1.68 24.73
N GLY A 178 7.38 -0.42 24.35
CA GLY A 178 7.88 0.04 23.07
C GLY A 178 7.54 1.51 22.97
N ARG A 179 8.55 2.38 23.04
CA ARG A 179 8.40 3.79 22.67
C ARG A 179 7.61 3.79 21.36
N ARG A 180 6.43 4.44 21.31
CA ARG A 180 5.79 4.79 20.04
C ARG A 180 6.88 5.41 19.19
N ALA A 181 7.38 4.69 18.20
CA ALA A 181 8.43 5.20 17.34
C ALA A 181 7.78 6.30 16.51
N ALA A 182 7.74 7.52 17.07
CA ALA A 182 7.34 8.70 16.34
C ALA A 182 8.19 8.75 15.08
N MET A 183 7.55 9.02 13.93
CA MET A 183 8.28 9.11 12.68
C MET A 183 9.43 10.10 12.85
N GLY A 184 10.63 9.68 12.45
CA GLY A 184 11.80 10.55 12.49
C GLY A 184 11.66 11.73 11.52
N PRO A 185 12.41 12.83 11.72
CA PRO A 185 12.38 13.99 10.84
C PRO A 185 12.58 13.65 9.36
N GLY A 186 13.46 12.68 9.05
CA GLY A 186 13.68 12.21 7.67
C GLY A 186 12.50 11.49 7.05
N GLN A 187 11.72 10.73 7.85
CA GLN A 187 10.50 10.06 7.37
C GLN A 187 9.41 11.09 7.09
N TRP A 188 9.28 12.11 7.94
CA TRP A 188 8.38 13.24 7.69
C TRP A 188 8.75 13.99 6.42
N ALA A 189 10.03 14.31 6.23
CA ALA A 189 10.52 14.94 5.00
C ALA A 189 10.19 14.08 3.77
N ALA A 190 10.37 12.76 3.84
CA ALA A 190 10.03 11.86 2.73
C ALA A 190 8.52 11.86 2.41
N VAL A 191 7.65 11.83 3.42
CA VAL A 191 6.19 11.90 3.23
C VAL A 191 5.78 13.25 2.63
N MET A 192 6.33 14.36 3.11
CA MET A 192 5.93 15.70 2.66
C MET A 192 6.51 16.07 1.29
N LEU A 193 7.79 15.79 1.05
CA LEU A 193 8.54 16.32 -0.10
C LEU A 193 8.69 15.31 -1.23
N ALA A 194 8.58 14.01 -0.95
CA ALA A 194 8.76 12.95 -1.94
C ALA A 194 7.73 11.81 -1.77
N PRO A 195 6.41 12.10 -1.86
CA PRO A 195 5.38 11.10 -1.63
C PRO A 195 5.37 9.99 -2.69
N TRP A 196 5.87 10.24 -3.90
CA TRP A 196 6.15 9.18 -4.87
C TRP A 196 7.54 8.59 -4.64
N PRO A 197 7.66 7.29 -4.31
CA PRO A 197 8.97 6.72 -4.01
C PRO A 197 9.91 6.71 -5.24
N GLY A 198 11.00 7.46 -5.17
CA GLY A 198 12.17 7.30 -6.05
C GLY A 198 13.11 6.21 -5.55
N VAL A 199 13.94 5.65 -6.45
CA VAL A 199 14.99 4.69 -6.07
C VAL A 199 15.98 5.42 -5.16
N PRO A 200 16.23 4.93 -3.92
CA PRO A 200 17.11 5.63 -2.98
C PRO A 200 18.58 5.49 -3.36
N ARG A 201 19.42 6.36 -2.80
CA ARG A 201 20.88 6.17 -2.84
C ARG A 201 21.24 4.82 -2.21
N GLY A 202 22.22 4.12 -2.77
CA GLY A 202 22.62 2.81 -2.29
C GLY A 202 21.75 1.65 -2.79
N VAL A 203 20.80 1.88 -3.71
CA VAL A 203 20.03 0.83 -4.40
C VAL A 203 20.20 0.97 -5.90
N ARG A 204 20.60 -0.12 -6.56
CA ARG A 204 20.69 -0.24 -8.02
C ARG A 204 19.41 -0.86 -8.55
N ALA A 205 18.84 -0.24 -9.58
CA ALA A 205 17.65 -0.72 -10.26
C ALA A 205 18.03 -1.27 -11.65
N ARG A 206 17.75 -2.54 -11.91
CA ARG A 206 17.83 -3.16 -13.24
C ARG A 206 16.40 -3.36 -13.73
N ARG A 207 16.01 -2.63 -14.77
CA ARG A 207 14.61 -2.57 -15.23
C ARG A 207 14.40 -3.40 -16.49
N GLY A 208 13.19 -3.92 -16.66
CA GLY A 208 12.79 -4.61 -17.89
C GLY A 208 13.54 -5.91 -18.16
N LEU A 209 13.95 -6.62 -17.10
CA LEU A 209 14.43 -7.99 -17.24
C LEU A 209 13.25 -8.90 -17.62
N ALA A 210 13.51 -9.96 -18.38
CA ALA A 210 12.50 -10.93 -18.78
C ALA A 210 12.74 -12.28 -18.09
N TYR A 211 11.68 -12.98 -17.71
CA TYR A 211 11.75 -14.30 -17.05
C TYR A 211 11.03 -15.42 -17.84
N GLY A 212 10.39 -15.07 -18.95
CA GLY A 212 9.54 -15.99 -19.71
C GLY A 212 9.50 -15.63 -21.20
N PRO A 213 8.78 -16.42 -22.01
CA PRO A 213 8.82 -16.35 -23.46
C PRO A 213 8.17 -15.09 -24.04
N ASP A 214 7.23 -14.46 -23.32
CA ASP A 214 6.68 -13.15 -23.70
C ASP A 214 7.38 -12.06 -22.87
N PRO A 215 8.40 -11.36 -23.40
CA PRO A 215 9.12 -10.34 -22.65
C PRO A 215 8.29 -9.06 -22.40
N VAL A 216 7.11 -8.92 -23.00
CA VAL A 216 6.18 -7.83 -22.68
C VAL A 216 5.42 -8.18 -21.40
N ALA A 217 4.83 -9.37 -21.34
CA ALA A 217 4.06 -9.83 -20.19
C ALA A 217 4.95 -10.30 -19.03
N ASN A 218 5.98 -11.09 -19.33
CA ASN A 218 6.92 -11.73 -18.40
C ASN A 218 8.13 -10.84 -18.11
N ARG A 219 7.89 -9.59 -17.71
CA ARG A 219 8.94 -8.62 -17.36
C ARG A 219 8.94 -8.24 -15.89
N PHE A 220 10.10 -7.87 -15.38
CA PHE A 220 10.27 -7.42 -14.00
C PHE A 220 11.41 -6.39 -13.84
N ASP A 221 11.35 -5.66 -12.74
CA ASP A 221 12.42 -4.81 -12.25
C ASP A 221 13.07 -5.47 -11.03
N LEU A 222 14.41 -5.49 -11.00
CA LEU A 222 15.23 -6.00 -9.90
C LEU A 222 15.93 -4.84 -9.17
N TYR A 223 15.78 -4.81 -7.85
CA TYR A 223 16.38 -3.84 -6.96
C TYR A 223 17.31 -4.53 -5.97
N VAL A 224 18.57 -4.12 -5.94
CA VAL A 224 19.60 -4.67 -5.04
C VAL A 224 20.41 -3.53 -4.42
N ARG A 225 20.92 -3.75 -3.21
CA ARG A 225 21.82 -2.81 -2.54
C ARG A 225 23.12 -2.63 -3.34
N THR A 226 23.71 -1.44 -3.28
CA THR A 226 25.06 -1.16 -3.78
C THR A 226 26.03 -0.84 -2.64
N ASP A 227 27.31 -1.07 -2.89
CA ASP A 227 28.41 -0.86 -1.95
C ASP A 227 28.57 0.61 -1.52
N ALA A 228 28.08 1.55 -2.33
CA ALA A 228 28.06 2.98 -2.04
C ALA A 228 27.27 3.36 -0.76
N ALA A 229 26.45 2.45 -0.21
CA ALA A 229 25.73 2.70 1.04
C ALA A 229 26.64 2.70 2.30
N ARG A 230 27.90 2.23 2.21
CA ARG A 230 28.83 2.15 3.35
C ARG A 230 29.74 3.37 3.53
N SER A 231 29.93 4.23 2.52
CA SER A 231 30.94 5.30 2.55
C SER A 231 30.54 6.58 3.31
N GLY A 232 29.47 6.54 4.13
CA GLY A 232 28.95 7.71 4.84
C GLY A 232 29.61 8.07 6.17
N THR A 233 30.51 7.23 6.72
CA THR A 233 31.23 7.52 7.98
C THR A 233 32.60 6.84 7.96
N GLY A 234 33.62 7.54 7.47
CA GLY A 234 34.98 7.02 7.46
C GLY A 234 35.93 7.99 6.77
N THR A 235 36.44 8.97 7.52
CA THR A 235 37.63 9.72 7.13
C THR A 235 38.82 8.77 7.12
N GLY A 236 39.27 8.36 5.94
CA GLY A 236 40.48 7.57 5.77
C GLY A 236 40.96 7.67 4.33
N LEU A 237 41.97 8.53 4.10
CA LEU A 237 42.72 8.53 2.85
C LEU A 237 43.50 7.22 2.72
N GLY A 238 43.29 6.52 1.61
CA GLY A 238 44.10 5.37 1.20
C GLY A 238 44.09 5.28 -0.32
N SER A 239 45.21 5.67 -0.93
CA SER A 239 45.51 5.49 -2.36
C SER A 239 45.82 4.01 -2.62
N GLY A 240 45.23 3.44 -3.68
CA GLY A 240 45.51 2.08 -4.11
C GLY A 240 44.82 1.74 -5.43
N SER A 241 45.62 1.65 -6.49
CA SER A 241 45.27 1.09 -7.80
C SER A 241 45.01 -0.41 -7.70
N GLY A 242 43.85 -0.88 -8.15
CA GLY A 242 43.54 -2.31 -8.22
C GLY A 242 42.16 -2.56 -8.83
N THR A 243 42.13 -3.45 -9.81
CA THR A 243 40.98 -4.07 -10.50
C THR A 243 39.63 -4.00 -9.79
N GLU A 244 38.61 -3.50 -10.50
CA GLU A 244 37.20 -3.46 -10.08
C GLU A 244 36.64 -4.87 -9.82
N SER A 245 36.80 -5.38 -8.60
CA SER A 245 35.97 -6.45 -8.05
C SER A 245 34.80 -5.81 -7.29
N ASP A 246 33.64 -5.80 -7.93
CA ASP A 246 32.36 -5.18 -7.53
C ASP A 246 31.67 -5.90 -6.33
N SER A 247 32.43 -6.30 -5.30
CA SER A 247 31.97 -7.23 -4.26
C SER A 247 32.38 -6.84 -2.84
N ASN A 248 31.62 -5.98 -2.16
CA ASN A 248 31.47 -6.12 -0.71
C ASN A 248 30.15 -5.62 -0.09
N SER A 249 29.03 -5.73 -0.82
CA SER A 249 27.71 -5.89 -0.21
C SER A 249 27.60 -7.35 0.19
N GLY A 250 27.45 -7.65 1.49
CA GLY A 250 27.22 -9.04 1.92
C GLY A 250 26.10 -9.69 1.12
N PRO A 251 26.12 -11.03 0.96
CA PRO A 251 25.26 -11.75 0.02
C PRO A 251 23.79 -11.43 0.22
N VAL A 252 23.01 -11.45 -0.87
CA VAL A 252 21.55 -11.30 -0.81
C VAL A 252 21.00 -12.36 0.13
N ARG A 253 20.27 -11.93 1.17
CA ARG A 253 19.76 -12.83 2.23
C ARG A 253 18.37 -13.40 1.98
N GLY A 254 17.63 -12.77 1.07
CA GLY A 254 16.25 -13.12 0.76
C GLY A 254 15.80 -12.42 -0.52
N VAL A 255 14.81 -13.02 -1.19
CA VAL A 255 14.14 -12.42 -2.35
C VAL A 255 12.74 -12.00 -1.94
N LEU A 256 12.37 -10.74 -2.19
CA LEU A 256 11.00 -10.27 -2.07
C LEU A 256 10.44 -10.05 -3.48
N VAL A 257 9.51 -10.89 -3.92
CA VAL A 257 8.78 -10.69 -5.17
C VAL A 257 7.49 -9.92 -4.87
N HIS A 258 7.23 -8.83 -5.57
CA HIS A 258 5.96 -8.10 -5.52
C HIS A 258 5.20 -8.21 -6.83
N ILE A 259 3.93 -8.63 -6.71
CA ILE A 259 2.98 -8.77 -7.82
C ILE A 259 1.95 -7.64 -7.73
N HIS A 260 1.82 -6.87 -8.81
CA HIS A 260 0.88 -5.76 -8.86
C HIS A 260 -0.59 -6.21 -8.98
N GLY A 261 -1.50 -5.33 -8.54
CA GLY A 261 -2.95 -5.42 -8.67
C GLY A 261 -3.46 -4.98 -10.04
N GLY A 262 -4.62 -4.31 -10.07
CA GLY A 262 -5.21 -3.82 -11.32
C GLY A 262 -6.15 -4.82 -12.02
N HIS A 263 -6.91 -5.57 -11.22
CA HIS A 263 -8.01 -6.44 -11.68
C HIS A 263 -7.61 -7.53 -12.65
N PHE A 264 -6.32 -7.92 -12.71
CA PHE A 264 -5.82 -8.86 -13.72
C PHE A 264 -5.83 -8.31 -15.16
N ARG A 265 -6.20 -7.03 -15.34
CA ARG A 265 -6.40 -6.39 -16.66
C ARG A 265 -5.41 -5.28 -16.97
N ALA A 266 -4.77 -4.71 -15.94
CA ALA A 266 -3.91 -3.56 -16.06
C ALA A 266 -2.81 -3.59 -15.01
N GLY A 267 -1.64 -3.04 -15.34
CA GLY A 267 -0.55 -2.83 -14.39
C GLY A 267 0.81 -3.12 -14.99
N GLY A 268 1.78 -3.26 -14.11
CA GLY A 268 3.15 -3.59 -14.48
C GLY A 268 4.10 -3.41 -13.30
N PRO A 269 5.40 -3.66 -13.51
CA PRO A 269 6.43 -3.43 -12.53
C PRO A 269 6.40 -1.96 -12.09
N SER A 270 6.83 -1.70 -10.86
CA SER A 270 7.03 -0.34 -10.37
C SER A 270 5.75 0.51 -10.23
N ARG A 271 4.54 -0.08 -10.33
CA ARG A 271 3.26 0.62 -10.20
C ARG A 271 2.91 0.98 -8.75
N GLU A 272 3.09 0.03 -7.84
CA GLU A 272 2.76 0.17 -6.41
C GLU A 272 3.82 -0.52 -5.56
N SER A 273 3.69 -0.46 -4.25
CA SER A 273 4.61 -1.09 -3.29
C SER A 273 6.09 -0.66 -3.38
N ARG A 274 6.40 0.42 -4.11
CA ARG A 274 7.78 0.87 -4.37
C ARG A 274 8.58 1.17 -3.09
N ALA A 275 7.96 1.82 -2.09
CA ALA A 275 8.67 2.15 -0.85
C ALA A 275 9.11 0.87 -0.10
N MET A 276 8.24 -0.14 -0.03
CA MET A 276 8.54 -1.45 0.54
C MET A 276 9.67 -2.16 -0.21
N LEU A 277 9.60 -2.20 -1.54
CA LEU A 277 10.66 -2.81 -2.37
C LEU A 277 12.02 -2.14 -2.14
N PHE A 278 12.07 -0.82 -2.09
CA PHE A 278 13.31 -0.08 -1.86
C PHE A 278 13.84 -0.26 -0.43
N ASP A 279 12.97 -0.32 0.57
CA ASP A 279 13.35 -0.60 1.96
C ASP A 279 13.94 -2.01 2.09
N HIS A 280 13.33 -3.02 1.46
CA HIS A 280 13.88 -4.38 1.43
C HIS A 280 15.23 -4.44 0.70
N ALA A 281 15.34 -3.81 -0.47
CA ALA A 281 16.60 -3.73 -1.20
C ALA A 281 17.71 -3.08 -0.35
N ALA A 282 17.42 -1.96 0.32
CA ALA A 282 18.36 -1.30 1.22
C ALA A 282 18.78 -2.16 2.43
N ARG A 283 17.90 -3.09 2.87
CA ARG A 283 18.18 -4.08 3.92
C ARG A 283 18.99 -5.29 3.44
N GLY A 284 19.33 -5.37 2.15
CA GLY A 284 20.14 -6.47 1.58
C GLY A 284 19.31 -7.61 0.98
N TRP A 285 18.04 -7.36 0.65
CA TRP A 285 17.23 -8.28 -0.15
C TRP A 285 17.40 -8.02 -1.64
N ALA A 286 17.13 -9.03 -2.46
CA ALA A 286 16.78 -8.82 -3.86
C ALA A 286 15.27 -8.55 -3.94
N ALA A 287 14.90 -7.30 -4.19
CA ALA A 287 13.50 -6.92 -4.32
C ALA A 287 13.11 -6.91 -5.80
N ILE A 288 12.13 -7.72 -6.17
CA ILE A 288 11.63 -7.90 -7.54
C ILE A 288 10.23 -7.32 -7.62
N SER A 289 9.96 -6.48 -8.61
CA SER A 289 8.60 -6.05 -8.97
C SER A 289 8.27 -6.61 -10.34
N THR A 290 7.25 -7.45 -10.45
CA THR A 290 6.97 -8.20 -11.68
C THR A 290 5.65 -7.82 -12.33
N SER A 291 5.60 -8.00 -13.64
CA SER A 291 4.39 -8.12 -14.44
C SER A 291 3.97 -9.59 -14.57
N TYR A 292 2.81 -9.81 -15.16
CA TYR A 292 2.28 -11.08 -15.64
C TYR A 292 1.36 -10.79 -16.84
N HIS A 293 0.92 -11.82 -17.57
CA HIS A 293 -0.04 -11.67 -18.65
C HIS A 293 -1.31 -11.03 -18.12
N LEU A 294 -1.82 -10.02 -18.82
CA LEU A 294 -3.09 -9.37 -18.48
C LEU A 294 -4.17 -9.87 -19.42
N SER A 295 -5.42 -9.91 -18.95
CA SER A 295 -6.52 -10.45 -19.74
C SER A 295 -7.76 -9.54 -19.71
N PRO A 296 -8.64 -9.60 -20.73
CA PRO A 296 -9.86 -8.81 -20.74
C PRO A 296 -10.81 -9.13 -19.58
N THR A 297 -10.80 -10.37 -19.10
CA THR A 297 -11.49 -10.80 -17.88
C THR A 297 -10.52 -11.62 -17.02
N PRO A 298 -10.68 -11.61 -15.67
CA PRO A 298 -9.84 -12.41 -14.78
C PRO A 298 -9.93 -13.92 -15.07
N GLU A 299 -11.12 -14.41 -15.45
CA GLU A 299 -11.34 -15.81 -15.79
C GLU A 299 -10.57 -16.25 -17.02
N ALA A 300 -10.53 -15.42 -18.07
CA ALA A 300 -9.87 -15.78 -19.33
C ALA A 300 -8.34 -15.89 -19.21
N GLY A 301 -7.74 -15.21 -18.22
CA GLY A 301 -6.30 -15.24 -18.00
C GLY A 301 -5.83 -16.27 -16.97
N PHE A 302 -6.74 -16.97 -16.31
CA PHE A 302 -6.38 -18.04 -15.37
C PHE A 302 -6.38 -19.40 -16.10
N PRO A 303 -5.34 -20.25 -15.94
CA PRO A 303 -4.26 -20.18 -14.97
C PRO A 303 -2.99 -19.44 -15.42
N GLN A 304 -2.95 -18.84 -16.62
CA GLN A 304 -1.73 -18.20 -17.15
C GLN A 304 -1.12 -17.17 -16.20
N HIS A 305 -1.94 -16.34 -15.53
CA HIS A 305 -1.48 -15.40 -14.50
C HIS A 305 -0.62 -16.06 -13.40
N LEU A 306 -1.00 -17.27 -12.97
CA LEU A 306 -0.30 -18.03 -11.94
C LEU A 306 0.94 -18.72 -12.51
N VAL A 307 0.82 -19.30 -13.71
CA VAL A 307 1.93 -19.96 -14.42
C VAL A 307 3.08 -18.98 -14.62
N ASP A 308 2.80 -17.74 -15.02
CA ASP A 308 3.81 -16.69 -15.18
C ASP A 308 4.61 -16.43 -13.90
N ILE A 309 3.94 -16.32 -12.75
CA ILE A 309 4.63 -16.07 -11.48
C ILE A 309 5.47 -17.28 -11.07
N LYS A 310 5.02 -18.49 -11.37
CA LYS A 310 5.82 -19.70 -11.15
C LYS A 310 7.02 -19.79 -12.10
N GLN A 311 6.91 -19.31 -13.35
CA GLN A 311 8.05 -19.15 -14.24
C GLN A 311 9.08 -18.15 -13.68
N LEU A 312 8.63 -17.06 -13.05
CA LEU A 312 9.53 -16.15 -12.35
C LEU A 312 10.25 -16.83 -11.18
N LEU A 313 9.59 -17.69 -10.40
CA LEU A 313 10.26 -18.48 -9.36
C LEU A 313 11.34 -19.39 -9.95
N ARG A 314 11.03 -20.06 -11.07
CA ARG A 314 12.01 -20.84 -11.84
C ARG A 314 13.17 -19.99 -12.32
N TRP A 315 12.92 -18.78 -12.81
CA TRP A 315 13.97 -17.82 -13.20
C TRP A 315 14.85 -17.43 -12.01
N ILE A 316 14.27 -17.12 -10.86
CA ILE A 316 15.04 -16.79 -9.64
C ILE A 316 15.95 -17.96 -9.24
N TYR A 317 15.47 -19.19 -9.36
CA TYR A 317 16.23 -20.39 -9.03
C TYR A 317 17.36 -20.68 -10.03
N VAL A 318 17.07 -20.63 -11.34
CA VAL A 318 17.98 -21.07 -12.40
C VAL A 318 18.93 -19.94 -12.84
N GLU A 319 18.42 -18.74 -13.03
CA GLU A 319 19.13 -17.61 -13.64
C GLU A 319 19.52 -16.54 -12.60
N GLY A 320 18.81 -16.47 -11.47
CA GLY A 320 19.08 -15.55 -10.36
C GLY A 320 20.55 -15.51 -9.89
N PRO A 321 21.29 -16.64 -9.80
CA PRO A 321 22.71 -16.66 -9.44
C PRO A 321 23.58 -15.76 -10.33
N ALA A 322 23.36 -15.77 -11.65
CA ALA A 322 24.07 -14.90 -12.58
C ALA A 322 23.71 -13.41 -12.40
N HIS A 323 22.65 -13.13 -11.64
CA HIS A 323 22.17 -11.78 -11.32
C HIS A 323 22.48 -11.36 -9.87
N GLY A 324 23.30 -12.14 -9.14
CA GLY A 324 23.71 -11.84 -7.78
C GLY A 324 22.73 -12.31 -6.70
N ILE A 325 21.80 -13.21 -7.04
CA ILE A 325 20.89 -13.87 -6.09
C ILE A 325 21.44 -15.29 -5.83
N PRO A 326 22.06 -15.57 -4.66
CA PRO A 326 22.62 -16.90 -4.39
C PRO A 326 21.60 -18.03 -4.58
N ALA A 327 22.06 -19.18 -5.06
CA ALA A 327 21.19 -20.36 -5.16
C ALA A 327 20.61 -20.75 -3.78
N GLY A 328 19.35 -21.16 -3.75
CA GLY A 328 18.66 -21.49 -2.50
C GLY A 328 18.27 -20.29 -1.63
N THR A 329 18.44 -19.04 -2.10
CA THR A 329 17.97 -17.85 -1.38
C THR A 329 16.47 -17.96 -1.11
N PRO A 330 15.99 -17.78 0.13
CA PRO A 330 14.57 -17.89 0.46
C PRO A 330 13.75 -16.81 -0.24
N ILE A 331 12.61 -17.22 -0.81
CA ILE A 331 11.72 -16.32 -1.58
C ILE A 331 10.45 -16.05 -0.77
N VAL A 332 10.11 -14.77 -0.58
CA VAL A 332 8.80 -14.32 -0.10
C VAL A 332 8.06 -13.67 -1.25
N VAL A 333 6.81 -14.08 -1.47
CA VAL A 333 5.94 -13.50 -2.50
C VAL A 333 4.91 -12.58 -1.85
N ALA A 334 4.99 -11.30 -2.17
CA ALA A 334 4.04 -10.28 -1.82
C ALA A 334 3.16 -9.93 -3.03
N GLY A 335 1.93 -9.51 -2.77
CA GLY A 335 1.07 -8.97 -3.81
C GLY A 335 0.03 -8.01 -3.28
N SER A 336 -0.49 -7.20 -4.19
CA SER A 336 -1.45 -6.14 -3.91
C SER A 336 -2.74 -6.37 -4.70
N SER A 337 -3.91 -6.32 -4.05
CA SER A 337 -5.21 -6.55 -4.71
C SER A 337 -5.27 -7.86 -5.52
N ALA A 338 -5.40 -7.80 -6.85
CA ALA A 338 -5.30 -8.94 -7.75
C ALA A 338 -3.94 -9.67 -7.67
N GLY A 339 -2.84 -8.95 -7.44
CA GLY A 339 -1.53 -9.58 -7.22
C GLY A 339 -1.47 -10.36 -5.91
N ALA A 340 -2.19 -9.93 -4.87
CA ALA A 340 -2.30 -10.67 -3.61
C ALA A 340 -3.04 -12.00 -3.79
N HIS A 341 -4.00 -12.02 -4.71
CA HIS A 341 -4.66 -13.25 -5.15
C HIS A 341 -3.65 -14.23 -5.74
N ILE A 342 -2.86 -13.76 -6.72
CA ILE A 342 -1.87 -14.60 -7.41
C ILE A 342 -0.81 -15.06 -6.43
N ALA A 343 -0.31 -14.19 -5.55
CA ALA A 343 0.64 -14.54 -4.49
C ALA A 343 0.12 -15.68 -3.59
N MET A 344 -1.15 -15.60 -3.17
CA MET A 344 -1.77 -16.66 -2.35
C MET A 344 -1.96 -17.96 -3.14
N MET A 345 -2.36 -17.87 -4.41
CA MET A 345 -2.44 -19.04 -5.30
C MET A 345 -1.08 -19.69 -5.49
N THR A 346 0.00 -18.92 -5.66
CA THR A 346 1.38 -19.41 -5.72
C THR A 346 1.73 -20.17 -4.44
N ALA A 347 1.40 -19.62 -3.27
CA ALA A 347 1.68 -20.23 -1.98
C ALA A 347 0.93 -21.57 -1.79
N LEU A 348 -0.34 -21.62 -2.17
CA LEU A 348 -1.23 -22.79 -1.93
C LEU A 348 -1.13 -23.87 -3.02
N THR A 349 -0.37 -23.63 -4.08
CA THR A 349 -0.20 -24.57 -5.20
C THR A 349 1.27 -24.93 -5.43
N ALA A 350 2.13 -24.72 -4.44
CA ALA A 350 3.56 -25.03 -4.53
C ALA A 350 3.79 -26.45 -5.04
N GLY A 351 4.65 -26.59 -6.05
CA GLY A 351 4.99 -27.87 -6.68
C GLY A 351 3.87 -28.55 -7.48
N ASN A 352 2.69 -27.93 -7.65
CA ASN A 352 1.63 -28.51 -8.47
C ASN A 352 2.00 -28.40 -9.97
N PRO A 353 2.18 -29.53 -10.69
CA PRO A 353 2.62 -29.55 -12.09
C PRO A 353 1.59 -28.95 -13.06
N ALA A 354 0.30 -28.97 -12.71
CA ALA A 354 -0.75 -28.36 -13.55
C ALA A 354 -0.58 -26.84 -13.73
N TYR A 355 0.21 -26.19 -12.87
CA TYR A 355 0.54 -24.78 -12.96
C TYR A 355 2.02 -24.52 -13.29
N GLN A 356 2.75 -25.54 -13.77
CA GLN A 356 4.17 -25.46 -14.13
C GLN A 356 4.48 -26.16 -15.47
N PRO A 357 3.69 -25.93 -16.54
CA PRO A 357 3.92 -26.61 -17.80
C PRO A 357 5.32 -26.32 -18.35
N GLY A 358 6.11 -27.38 -18.57
CA GLY A 358 7.48 -27.31 -19.10
C GLY A 358 8.58 -27.01 -18.09
N PHE A 359 8.27 -27.00 -16.79
CA PHE A 359 9.21 -26.87 -15.68
C PHE A 359 8.64 -27.53 -14.41
N GLU A 360 7.96 -28.67 -14.58
CA GLU A 360 7.26 -29.42 -13.55
C GLU A 360 8.21 -29.89 -12.42
N GLU A 361 9.48 -30.11 -12.75
CA GLU A 361 10.53 -30.55 -11.84
C GLU A 361 11.05 -29.45 -10.89
N VAL A 362 10.74 -28.18 -11.19
CA VAL A 362 11.23 -27.06 -10.38
C VAL A 362 10.41 -26.91 -9.10
N ASP A 363 11.11 -26.89 -7.96
CA ASP A 363 10.49 -26.61 -6.66
C ASP A 363 10.08 -25.14 -6.58
N THR A 364 8.77 -24.89 -6.61
CA THR A 364 8.16 -23.56 -6.49
C THR A 364 7.67 -23.22 -5.09
N ARG A 365 8.12 -23.96 -4.06
CA ARG A 365 7.84 -23.60 -2.66
C ARG A 365 8.47 -22.24 -2.33
N ILE A 366 7.71 -21.44 -1.59
CA ILE A 366 8.13 -20.11 -1.13
C ILE A 366 8.23 -20.12 0.39
N ALA A 367 9.14 -19.30 0.94
CA ALA A 367 9.37 -19.20 2.37
C ALA A 367 8.22 -18.48 3.10
N GLY A 368 7.51 -17.57 2.42
CA GLY A 368 6.38 -16.84 2.99
C GLY A 368 5.53 -16.14 1.94
N VAL A 369 4.32 -15.74 2.32
CA VAL A 369 3.40 -14.99 1.44
C VAL A 369 2.87 -13.73 2.14
N VAL A 370 2.77 -12.62 1.41
CA VAL A 370 2.22 -11.36 1.90
C VAL A 370 1.10 -10.88 0.98
N GLY A 371 -0.08 -10.64 1.54
CA GLY A 371 -1.24 -10.15 0.83
C GLY A 371 -1.67 -8.76 1.32
N LEU A 372 -1.59 -7.77 0.44
CA LEU A 372 -2.04 -6.41 0.70
C LEU A 372 -3.40 -6.17 0.04
N TYR A 373 -4.42 -5.87 0.87
CA TYR A 373 -5.79 -5.53 0.46
C TYR A 373 -6.37 -6.45 -0.63
N GLY A 374 -6.07 -7.75 -0.53
CA GLY A 374 -6.24 -8.72 -1.60
C GLY A 374 -7.68 -9.07 -1.95
N TYR A 375 -7.87 -9.53 -3.20
CA TYR A 375 -9.08 -10.25 -3.60
C TYR A 375 -8.87 -11.75 -3.46
N TYR A 376 -9.68 -12.44 -2.64
CA TYR A 376 -9.53 -13.87 -2.36
C TYR A 376 -10.82 -14.65 -2.63
N GLY A 377 -11.29 -14.60 -3.87
CA GLY A 377 -12.44 -15.39 -4.32
C GLY A 377 -12.27 -15.87 -5.75
N ARG A 378 -13.21 -16.67 -6.25
CA ARG A 378 -13.19 -17.17 -7.64
C ARG A 378 -13.05 -16.05 -8.69
N LEU A 379 -12.35 -16.34 -9.78
CA LEU A 379 -12.16 -15.40 -10.90
C LEU A 379 -13.27 -15.49 -11.96
N GLY A 380 -13.99 -16.62 -12.02
CA GLY A 380 -15.18 -16.81 -12.83
C GLY A 380 -15.89 -18.12 -12.56
N ALA A 381 -16.88 -18.47 -13.39
CA ALA A 381 -17.69 -19.67 -13.19
C ALA A 381 -16.99 -20.96 -13.62
N ALA A 382 -16.27 -20.94 -14.75
CA ALA A 382 -15.49 -22.04 -15.28
C ALA A 382 -14.21 -22.29 -14.48
N THR A 383 -13.61 -21.24 -13.91
CA THR A 383 -12.39 -21.36 -13.09
C THR A 383 -12.65 -21.44 -11.59
N LYS A 384 -13.91 -21.50 -11.14
CA LYS A 384 -14.29 -21.33 -9.72
C LYS A 384 -13.61 -22.30 -8.76
N ASP A 385 -13.31 -23.51 -9.22
CA ASP A 385 -12.76 -24.57 -8.36
C ASP A 385 -11.23 -24.56 -8.32
N ILE A 386 -10.59 -23.86 -9.26
CA ILE A 386 -9.14 -23.77 -9.38
C ILE A 386 -8.57 -22.37 -9.10
N SER A 387 -9.42 -21.34 -9.02
CA SER A 387 -9.03 -19.94 -8.85
C SER A 387 -9.50 -19.31 -7.55
N ASP A 388 -10.06 -20.08 -6.62
CA ASP A 388 -10.47 -19.56 -5.31
C ASP A 388 -9.45 -20.00 -4.25
N PRO A 389 -8.54 -19.11 -3.78
CA PRO A 389 -7.56 -19.45 -2.76
C PRO A 389 -8.22 -19.96 -1.48
N GLY A 390 -9.46 -19.51 -1.23
CA GLY A 390 -10.30 -20.07 -0.20
C GLY A 390 -10.32 -21.58 -0.37
N ARG A 391 -10.79 -22.13 -1.49
CA ARG A 391 -11.07 -23.57 -1.70
C ARG A 391 -9.88 -24.51 -1.59
N LEU A 392 -8.66 -24.03 -1.75
CA LEU A 392 -7.47 -24.87 -1.71
C LEU A 392 -7.12 -25.39 -0.29
N PRO A 393 -6.46 -26.54 -0.18
CA PRO A 393 -5.96 -27.02 1.12
C PRO A 393 -4.86 -26.09 1.64
N ALA A 394 -4.94 -25.73 2.92
CA ALA A 394 -3.94 -24.88 3.59
C ALA A 394 -2.78 -25.67 4.20
N THR A 395 -2.78 -27.01 4.08
CA THR A 395 -1.86 -27.93 4.78
C THR A 395 -0.39 -27.72 4.43
N SER A 396 -0.10 -27.17 3.26
CA SER A 396 1.26 -26.81 2.81
C SER A 396 1.50 -25.31 2.80
N ALA A 397 0.56 -24.49 3.31
CA ALA A 397 0.68 -23.04 3.24
C ALA A 397 1.91 -22.58 4.05
N PRO A 398 2.79 -21.74 3.48
CA PRO A 398 3.89 -21.13 4.21
C PRO A 398 3.34 -20.09 5.20
N PRO A 399 4.19 -19.55 6.10
CA PRO A 399 3.79 -18.40 6.91
C PRO A 399 3.22 -17.29 6.06
N ALA A 400 2.08 -16.75 6.48
CA ALA A 400 1.33 -15.77 5.70
C ALA A 400 1.13 -14.47 6.48
N ALA A 401 1.22 -13.32 5.79
CA ALA A 401 0.79 -12.03 6.30
C ALA A 401 -0.33 -11.47 5.43
N ILE A 402 -1.49 -11.17 6.00
CA ILE A 402 -2.64 -10.57 5.31
C ILE A 402 -2.95 -9.22 5.97
N ILE A 403 -2.85 -8.14 5.20
CA ILE A 403 -3.04 -6.78 5.70
C ILE A 403 -4.11 -6.09 4.85
N HIS A 404 -5.20 -5.65 5.47
CA HIS A 404 -6.38 -5.15 4.74
C HIS A 404 -6.94 -3.86 5.35
N GLY A 405 -7.47 -2.96 4.53
CA GLY A 405 -8.13 -1.75 5.03
C GLY A 405 -9.56 -1.98 5.51
N THR A 406 -9.94 -1.44 6.67
CA THR A 406 -11.32 -1.63 7.20
C THR A 406 -12.39 -0.91 6.38
N LEU A 407 -11.99 0.09 5.58
CA LEU A 407 -12.88 0.87 4.73
C LEU A 407 -12.72 0.54 3.24
N ASP A 408 -12.06 -0.57 2.90
CA ASP A 408 -11.89 -1.02 1.53
C ASP A 408 -13.25 -1.22 0.84
N THR A 409 -13.55 -0.32 -0.10
CA THR A 409 -14.80 -0.35 -0.90
C THR A 409 -14.70 -1.25 -2.12
N TYR A 410 -13.50 -1.69 -2.48
CA TYR A 410 -13.22 -2.38 -3.73
C TYR A 410 -13.15 -3.90 -3.51
N THR A 411 -12.35 -4.33 -2.53
CA THR A 411 -12.25 -5.72 -2.08
C THR A 411 -12.70 -5.77 -0.61
N PRO A 412 -13.97 -6.14 -0.33
CA PRO A 412 -14.47 -6.12 1.04
C PRO A 412 -13.61 -6.99 1.98
N VAL A 413 -13.23 -6.44 3.13
CA VAL A 413 -12.37 -7.09 4.15
C VAL A 413 -12.85 -8.49 4.58
N ARG A 414 -14.15 -8.78 4.44
CA ARG A 414 -14.75 -10.10 4.71
C ARG A 414 -14.10 -11.22 3.90
N GLY A 415 -13.60 -10.95 2.69
CA GLY A 415 -12.85 -11.94 1.89
C GLY A 415 -11.57 -12.38 2.60
N SER A 416 -10.81 -11.41 3.09
CA SER A 416 -9.57 -11.65 3.85
C SER A 416 -9.83 -12.37 5.16
N ARG A 417 -10.87 -11.99 5.91
CA ARG A 417 -11.27 -12.72 7.14
C ARG A 417 -11.52 -14.20 6.87
N ARG A 418 -12.33 -14.52 5.85
CA ARG A 418 -12.63 -15.92 5.49
C ARG A 418 -11.38 -16.70 5.12
N LEU A 419 -10.46 -16.09 4.38
CA LEU A 419 -9.20 -16.74 4.03
C LEU A 419 -8.32 -16.96 5.28
N VAL A 420 -8.21 -15.96 6.15
CA VAL A 420 -7.45 -16.06 7.41
C VAL A 420 -7.99 -17.16 8.30
N ASP A 421 -9.31 -17.25 8.47
CA ASP A 421 -9.95 -18.31 9.26
C ASP A 421 -9.58 -19.70 8.73
N ARG A 422 -9.60 -19.86 7.39
CA ARG A 422 -9.21 -21.12 6.74
C ARG A 422 -7.73 -21.44 6.88
N LEU A 423 -6.86 -20.45 6.70
CA LEU A 423 -5.41 -20.64 6.86
C LEU A 423 -5.07 -20.99 8.30
N ARG A 424 -5.65 -20.30 9.29
CA ARG A 424 -5.44 -20.61 10.72
C ARG A 424 -5.98 -21.98 11.12
N ALA A 425 -7.06 -22.44 10.49
CA ALA A 425 -7.62 -23.76 10.75
C ALA A 425 -6.85 -24.92 10.11
N GLY A 426 -6.16 -24.68 8.98
CA GLY A 426 -5.60 -25.77 8.16
C GLY A 426 -4.09 -25.69 7.90
N SER A 427 -3.42 -24.57 8.16
CA SER A 427 -1.98 -24.43 7.96
C SER A 427 -1.19 -24.80 9.22
N PRO A 428 -0.06 -25.50 9.08
CA PRO A 428 0.89 -25.69 10.18
C PRO A 428 1.68 -24.42 10.51
N ASN A 429 1.54 -23.35 9.71
CA ASN A 429 2.28 -22.11 9.85
C ASN A 429 1.38 -20.96 10.33
N PRO A 430 1.92 -20.00 11.10
CA PRO A 430 1.14 -18.90 11.63
C PRO A 430 0.75 -17.90 10.53
N VAL A 431 -0.35 -17.20 10.81
CA VAL A 431 -0.93 -16.18 9.93
C VAL A 431 -0.97 -14.84 10.65
N MET A 432 -0.11 -13.92 10.23
CA MET A 432 -0.16 -12.52 10.62
C MET A 432 -1.37 -11.87 9.95
N TYR A 433 -2.30 -11.31 10.73
CA TYR A 433 -3.47 -10.66 10.18
C TYR A 433 -3.66 -9.27 10.80
N ALA A 434 -3.77 -8.24 9.95
CA ALA A 434 -3.98 -6.87 10.39
C ALA A 434 -5.06 -6.16 9.56
N GLU A 435 -6.07 -5.65 10.25
CA GLU A 435 -7.06 -4.74 9.67
C GLU A 435 -6.72 -3.29 9.99
N LEU A 436 -6.28 -2.54 8.98
CA LEU A 436 -5.82 -1.15 9.12
C LEU A 436 -7.03 -0.21 9.31
N PRO A 437 -7.17 0.43 10.49
CA PRO A 437 -8.34 1.26 10.79
C PRO A 437 -8.43 2.46 9.84
N GLY A 438 -9.56 2.57 9.16
CA GLY A 438 -9.84 3.67 8.26
C GLY A 438 -9.07 3.65 6.93
N ALA A 439 -8.27 2.62 6.67
CA ALA A 439 -7.57 2.49 5.40
C ALA A 439 -8.53 2.00 4.29
N GLN A 440 -8.25 2.45 3.09
CA GLN A 440 -8.96 2.11 1.85
C GLN A 440 -8.10 1.16 0.99
N HIS A 441 -8.65 0.74 -0.15
CA HIS A 441 -7.92 -0.04 -1.16
C HIS A 441 -6.72 0.75 -1.72
N GLY A 442 -5.57 0.12 -1.93
CA GLY A 442 -4.42 0.77 -2.58
C GLY A 442 -3.55 1.65 -1.68
N PHE A 443 -3.50 1.36 -0.38
CA PHE A 443 -2.75 2.16 0.60
C PHE A 443 -1.22 2.15 0.43
N ASP A 444 -0.67 1.39 -0.52
CA ASP A 444 0.77 1.21 -0.80
C ASP A 444 1.23 1.98 -2.06
N ALA A 445 0.37 2.81 -2.64
CA ALA A 445 0.67 3.56 -3.87
C ALA A 445 1.66 4.71 -3.63
N VAL A 446 1.59 5.38 -2.48
CA VAL A 446 2.41 6.56 -2.14
C VAL A 446 2.93 6.46 -0.71
N ARG A 447 4.02 7.18 -0.41
CA ARG A 447 4.60 7.22 0.94
C ARG A 447 3.64 7.95 1.88
N THR A 448 3.04 7.18 2.79
CA THR A 448 2.21 7.70 3.88
C THR A 448 2.67 7.12 5.20
N PRO A 449 2.34 7.73 6.36
CA PRO A 449 2.67 7.15 7.66
C PRO A 449 2.14 5.72 7.81
N ARG A 450 0.91 5.45 7.31
CA ARG A 450 0.35 4.10 7.27
C ARG A 450 1.21 3.16 6.45
N TYR A 451 1.55 3.55 5.22
CA TYR A 451 2.28 2.66 4.34
C TYR A 451 3.70 2.38 4.84
N LEU A 452 4.36 3.38 5.44
CA LEU A 452 5.67 3.16 6.07
C LEU A 452 5.57 2.19 7.26
N ALA A 453 4.48 2.24 8.05
CA ALA A 453 4.23 1.25 9.09
C ALA A 453 4.00 -0.16 8.50
N VAL A 454 3.22 -0.27 7.42
CA VAL A 454 3.03 -1.54 6.69
C VAL A 454 4.35 -2.08 6.16
N SER A 455 5.14 -1.24 5.46
CA SER A 455 6.45 -1.61 4.92
C SER A 455 7.38 -2.14 6.00
N ARG A 456 7.41 -1.48 7.17
CA ARG A 456 8.20 -1.93 8.32
C ARG A 456 7.70 -3.27 8.85
N ALA A 457 6.40 -3.43 9.03
CA ALA A 457 5.82 -4.67 9.54
C ALA A 457 6.06 -5.85 8.58
N VAL A 458 5.98 -5.61 7.27
CA VAL A 458 6.34 -6.60 6.26
C VAL A 458 7.82 -6.93 6.32
N ALA A 459 8.71 -5.94 6.39
CA ALA A 459 10.15 -6.19 6.55
C ALA A 459 10.46 -7.02 7.80
N GLU A 460 9.81 -6.72 8.91
CA GLU A 460 9.98 -7.48 10.15
C GLU A 460 9.39 -8.89 10.09
N PHE A 461 8.29 -9.08 9.34
CA PHE A 461 7.72 -10.40 9.06
C PHE A 461 8.64 -11.22 8.15
N THR A 462 9.18 -10.62 7.08
CA THR A 462 10.06 -11.33 6.13
C THR A 462 11.39 -11.72 6.77
N GLU A 463 11.97 -10.88 7.61
CA GLU A 463 13.12 -11.26 8.46
C GLU A 463 12.80 -12.43 9.38
N TRP A 464 11.65 -12.36 10.06
CA TRP A 464 11.23 -13.43 10.96
C TRP A 464 11.06 -14.75 10.19
N VAL A 465 10.43 -14.73 9.01
CA VAL A 465 10.25 -15.90 8.15
C VAL A 465 11.59 -16.58 7.82
N ILE A 466 12.59 -15.82 7.37
CA ILE A 466 13.88 -16.39 6.95
C ILE A 466 14.79 -16.78 8.13
N SER A 467 14.51 -16.25 9.33
CA SER A 467 15.23 -16.61 10.56
C SER A 467 14.77 -17.92 11.20
N ARG A 468 13.61 -18.47 10.77
CA ARG A 468 13.08 -19.71 11.32
C ARG A 468 13.93 -20.91 10.88
N PRO A 469 14.12 -21.92 11.75
CA PRO A 469 14.60 -23.22 11.31
C PRO A 469 13.64 -23.75 10.25
N SER A 470 14.16 -24.14 9.09
CA SER A 470 13.36 -24.83 8.08
C SER A 470 12.84 -26.12 8.70
N SER A 471 11.51 -26.30 8.75
CA SER A 471 10.95 -27.60 9.08
C SER A 471 11.48 -28.60 8.05
N PRO A 472 12.08 -29.73 8.47
CA PRO A 472 12.54 -30.72 7.53
C PRO A 472 11.36 -31.20 6.67
N PRO A 473 11.57 -31.51 5.38
CA PRO A 473 10.51 -32.10 4.57
C PRO A 473 10.00 -33.36 5.28
N ALA A 474 8.68 -33.50 5.38
CA ALA A 474 8.06 -34.70 5.91
C ALA A 474 8.65 -35.89 5.15
N SER A 475 9.38 -36.75 5.87
CA SER A 475 9.97 -37.95 5.27
C SER A 475 8.84 -38.74 4.63
N THR A 476 8.86 -38.87 3.31
CA THR A 476 8.10 -39.90 2.60
C THR A 476 8.54 -41.24 3.20
N ARG A 477 7.69 -41.82 4.06
CA ARG A 477 7.82 -43.24 4.37
C ARG A 477 7.55 -43.97 3.06
N HIS A 478 8.55 -44.70 2.61
CA HIS A 478 8.51 -45.57 1.43
C HIS A 478 7.41 -46.62 1.53
#